data_AF-A0A1Y3XL77-F1
#
_entry.id   AF-A0A1Y3XL77-F1
#
_cell.length_a   1.000
_cell.length_b   1.000
_cell.length_c   1.000
_cell.angle_alpha   90.00
_cell.angle_beta   90.00
_cell.angle_gamma   90.00
#
_symmetry.space_group_name_H-M   'P 1'
#
loop_
_entity.id
_entity.type
_entity.pdbx_description
1 polymer ?
#
loop_
_entity_poly.entity_id
_entity_poly.type
_entity_poly.pdbx_seq_one_letter_code
_entity_poly.pdbx_strand_id
1 'polypeptide(L)'
;MFQSTDWNNGIAALEWEYHAFLEQEKIPTIWQNCCFCYGGILEKLKYSDCVQALDFQQKKTLWSGFLRDRFDYAEFEWVYQLICQNRLNDRVEWELSLHAALQDQGDTVDFAESEFKLYNGQKRPCYFNFDSHQYAQRALLKIMFPLNF
;
A
#
# COMPACT_ATOMS: atom_id res chain seq x y z
N MET A 1 10.46 -15.34 12.90
CA MET A 1 10.10 -16.55 12.13
C MET A 1 9.31 -16.06 10.94
N PHE A 2 9.87 -16.12 9.73
CA PHE A 2 9.35 -15.47 8.52
C PHE A 2 7.94 -15.97 8.17
N GLN A 3 6.90 -15.23 8.55
CA GLN A 3 5.51 -15.51 8.19
C GLN A 3 5.07 -14.52 7.12
N SER A 4 5.42 -14.87 5.87
CA SER A 4 4.87 -14.43 4.58
C SER A 4 6.03 -14.26 3.59
N THR A 5 6.45 -15.36 2.97
CA THR A 5 7.31 -15.28 1.78
C THR A 5 6.47 -15.82 0.64
N ASP A 6 6.07 -14.93 -0.27
CA ASP A 6 5.48 -15.35 -1.55
C ASP A 6 6.63 -15.95 -2.40
N TRP A 7 6.95 -17.21 -2.13
CA TRP A 7 7.97 -17.98 -2.83
C TRP A 7 7.68 -18.12 -4.33
N ASN A 8 6.48 -17.73 -4.81
CA ASN A 8 6.11 -17.86 -6.22
C ASN A 8 6.88 -16.90 -7.13
N ASN A 9 7.28 -15.72 -6.63
CA ASN A 9 8.01 -14.72 -7.42
C ASN A 9 9.45 -14.46 -6.93
N GLY A 10 9.85 -15.08 -5.82
CA GLY A 10 11.21 -14.95 -5.28
C GLY A 10 11.54 -13.55 -4.75
N ILE A 11 10.53 -12.81 -4.31
CA ILE A 11 10.66 -11.48 -3.68
C ILE A 11 10.11 -11.54 -2.26
N ALA A 12 10.79 -10.87 -1.34
CA ALA A 12 10.34 -10.64 0.02
C ALA A 12 10.23 -9.14 0.30
N ALA A 13 9.08 -8.72 0.86
CA ALA A 13 8.92 -7.43 1.49
C ALA A 13 9.28 -7.58 2.98
N LEU A 14 10.28 -6.85 3.45
CA LEU A 14 10.85 -7.01 4.77
C LEU A 14 10.84 -5.69 5.54
N GLU A 15 10.84 -5.80 6.86
CA GLU A 15 11.09 -4.67 7.74
C GLU A 15 12.51 -4.13 7.55
N TRP A 16 12.68 -2.82 7.75
CA TRP A 16 13.97 -2.15 7.54
C TRP A 16 15.12 -2.68 8.41
N GLU A 17 14.82 -3.35 9.52
CA GLU A 17 15.82 -4.03 10.35
C GLU A 17 16.61 -5.11 9.59
N TYR A 18 16.05 -5.68 8.52
CA TYR A 18 16.70 -6.68 7.67
C TYR A 18 17.50 -6.07 6.52
N HIS A 19 17.49 -4.75 6.34
CA HIS A 19 18.18 -4.10 5.22
C HIS A 19 19.68 -4.40 5.19
N ALA A 20 20.35 -4.34 6.35
CA ALA A 20 21.78 -4.63 6.46
C ALA A 20 22.12 -6.08 6.04
N PHE A 21 21.24 -7.03 6.31
CA PHE A 21 21.39 -8.42 5.86
C PHE A 21 21.30 -8.52 4.34
N LEU A 22 20.33 -7.84 3.71
CA LEU A 22 20.20 -7.83 2.24
C LEU A 22 21.43 -7.24 1.57
N GLU A 23 21.99 -6.16 2.12
CA GLU A 23 23.23 -5.55 1.61
C GLU A 23 24.43 -6.48 1.76
N GLN A 24 24.57 -7.14 2.92
CA GLN A 24 25.66 -8.08 3.20
C GLN A 24 25.66 -9.25 2.19
N GLU A 25 24.48 -9.80 1.92
CA GLU A 25 24.30 -10.92 0.99
C GLU A 25 24.25 -10.48 -0.47
N LYS A 26 24.45 -9.18 -0.75
CA LYS A 26 24.42 -8.58 -2.10
C LYS A 26 23.13 -8.87 -2.86
N ILE A 27 22.01 -8.94 -2.13
CA ILE A 27 20.69 -9.16 -2.69
C ILE A 27 20.24 -7.87 -3.39
N PRO A 28 19.76 -7.92 -4.64
CA PRO A 28 19.15 -6.77 -5.31
C PRO A 28 18.03 -6.20 -4.47
N THR A 29 18.00 -4.87 -4.31
CA THR A 29 17.02 -4.19 -3.45
C THR A 29 16.36 -2.98 -4.12
N ILE A 30 15.12 -2.71 -3.71
CA ILE A 30 14.43 -1.43 -3.93
C ILE A 30 14.09 -0.86 -2.56
N TRP A 31 14.40 0.42 -2.36
CA TRP A 31 14.29 1.06 -1.04
C TRP A 31 13.92 2.54 -1.08
N GLN A 32 14.00 3.22 -2.23
CA GLN A 32 13.78 4.65 -2.30
C GLN A 32 12.31 5.00 -1.99
N ASN A 33 12.09 5.74 -0.89
CA ASN A 33 10.77 6.15 -0.40
C ASN A 33 9.78 4.99 -0.18
N CYS A 34 10.29 3.80 0.13
CA CYS A 34 9.46 2.62 0.40
C CYS A 34 9.14 2.51 1.90
N CYS A 35 7.97 1.97 2.22
CA CYS A 35 7.62 1.63 3.60
C CYS A 35 8.40 0.38 4.07
N PHE A 36 8.68 -0.53 3.14
CA PHE A 36 9.43 -1.77 3.37
C PHE A 36 10.69 -1.83 2.52
N CYS A 37 11.65 -2.68 2.91
CA CYS A 37 12.77 -3.01 2.06
C CYS A 37 12.45 -4.28 1.26
N TYR A 38 12.67 -4.25 -0.05
CA TYR A 38 12.39 -5.39 -0.93
C TYR A 38 13.69 -6.08 -1.30
N GLY A 39 13.76 -7.39 -1.11
CA GLY A 39 14.86 -8.24 -1.54
C GLY A 39 14.37 -9.31 -2.49
N GLY A 40 15.13 -9.59 -3.56
CA GLY A 40 14.74 -10.59 -4.55
C GLY A 40 15.87 -11.51 -4.96
N ILE A 41 15.54 -12.76 -5.28
CA ILE A 41 16.49 -13.74 -5.85
C ILE A 41 16.84 -13.35 -7.30
N LEU A 42 15.93 -12.65 -7.99
CA LEU A 42 16.14 -12.18 -9.36
C LEU A 42 16.94 -10.88 -9.39
N GLU A 43 17.83 -10.74 -10.38
CA GLU A 43 18.67 -9.55 -10.57
C GLU A 43 17.87 -8.25 -10.80
N LYS A 44 16.63 -8.37 -11.29
CA LYS A 44 15.75 -7.23 -11.56
C LYS A 44 14.38 -7.42 -10.92
N LEU A 45 14.16 -6.69 -9.84
CA LEU A 45 12.87 -6.57 -9.17
C LEU A 45 11.89 -5.77 -10.04
N LYS A 46 10.64 -6.23 -10.11
CA LYS A 46 9.53 -5.48 -10.71
C LYS A 46 8.60 -5.00 -9.62
N TYR A 47 8.11 -3.78 -9.75
CA TYR A 47 7.17 -3.20 -8.77
C TYR A 47 5.88 -4.02 -8.61
N SER A 48 5.39 -4.68 -9.68
CA SER A 48 4.24 -5.60 -9.60
C SER A 48 4.46 -6.72 -8.60
N ASP A 49 5.68 -7.28 -8.62
CA ASP A 49 6.04 -8.44 -7.84
C ASP A 49 6.31 -8.02 -6.38
N CYS A 50 6.83 -6.80 -6.16
CA CYS A 50 6.93 -6.17 -4.83
C CYS A 50 5.55 -5.93 -4.21
N VAL A 51 4.58 -5.38 -4.96
CA VAL A 51 3.21 -5.15 -4.48
C VAL A 51 2.52 -6.48 -4.11
N GLN A 52 2.77 -7.54 -4.89
CA GLN A 52 2.23 -8.86 -4.62
C GLN A 52 2.86 -9.52 -3.39
N ALA A 53 4.16 -9.26 -3.13
CA ALA A 53 4.86 -9.81 -1.97
C ALA A 53 4.37 -9.25 -0.63
N LEU A 54 3.60 -8.15 -0.63
CA LEU A 54 3.03 -7.56 0.58
C LEU A 54 1.95 -8.47 1.16
N ASP A 55 2.06 -8.76 2.44
CA ASP A 55 0.99 -9.41 3.19
C ASP A 55 -0.07 -8.42 3.69
N PHE A 56 -1.14 -8.95 4.27
CA PHE A 56 -2.24 -8.17 4.84
C PHE A 56 -1.76 -7.11 5.86
N GLN A 57 -0.85 -7.46 6.77
CA GLN A 57 -0.40 -6.54 7.82
C GLN A 57 0.45 -5.43 7.23
N GLN A 58 1.30 -5.74 6.25
CA GLN A 58 2.10 -4.74 5.53
C GLN A 58 1.22 -3.78 4.73
N LYS A 59 0.18 -4.28 4.05
CA LYS A 59 -0.84 -3.45 3.39
C LYS A 59 -1.54 -2.53 4.41
N LYS A 60 -1.92 -3.06 5.57
CA LYS A 60 -2.54 -2.27 6.66
C LYS A 60 -1.60 -1.20 7.21
N THR A 61 -0.31 -1.50 7.35
CA THR A 61 0.73 -0.56 7.80
C THR A 61 0.90 0.58 6.80
N LEU A 62 0.93 0.30 5.49
CA LEU A 62 0.94 1.32 4.44
C LEU A 62 -0.25 2.27 4.58
N TRP A 63 -1.47 1.72 4.65
CA TRP A 63 -2.66 2.53 4.84
C TRP A 63 -2.61 3.35 6.11
N SER A 64 -2.12 2.75 7.20
CA SER A 64 -2.04 3.43 8.48
C SER A 64 -1.09 4.62 8.45
N GLY A 65 0.07 4.47 7.81
CA GLY A 65 1.03 5.57 7.61
C GLY A 65 0.44 6.71 6.79
N PHE A 66 -0.33 6.40 5.75
CA PHE A 66 -1.01 7.44 4.96
C PHE A 66 -2.15 8.13 5.73
N LEU A 67 -3.01 7.35 6.42
CA LEU A 67 -4.16 7.87 7.13
C LEU A 67 -3.76 8.76 8.32
N ARG A 68 -2.69 8.39 9.03
CA ARG A 68 -2.20 9.14 10.19
C ARG A 68 -1.27 10.29 9.80
N ASP A 69 -0.25 9.99 9.01
CA ASP A 69 0.91 10.86 8.81
C ASP A 69 1.00 11.43 7.37
N ARG A 70 0.07 11.04 6.48
CA ARG A 70 0.03 11.44 5.06
C ARG A 70 1.28 11.03 4.28
N PHE A 71 1.94 9.95 4.69
CA PHE A 71 3.07 9.39 3.94
C PHE A 71 2.63 8.83 2.60
N ASP A 72 3.26 9.32 1.54
CA ASP A 72 3.06 8.87 0.15
C ASP A 72 4.21 7.98 -0.27
N TYR A 73 4.22 6.75 0.27
CA TYR A 73 5.25 5.77 -0.05
C TYR A 73 5.19 5.33 -1.51
N ALA A 74 6.33 4.94 -2.07
CA ALA A 74 6.46 4.49 -3.46
C ALA A 74 5.51 3.33 -3.80
N GLU A 75 5.21 2.46 -2.83
CA GLU A 75 4.23 1.38 -2.97
C GLU A 75 2.86 1.88 -3.48
N PHE A 76 2.43 3.08 -3.08
CA PHE A 76 1.15 3.61 -3.54
C PHE A 76 1.16 4.00 -5.02
N GLU A 77 2.30 4.45 -5.55
CA GLU A 77 2.45 4.66 -7.00
C GLU A 77 2.28 3.34 -7.74
N TRP A 78 2.93 2.29 -7.25
CA TRP A 78 2.90 0.98 -7.87
C TRP A 78 1.48 0.39 -7.84
N VAL A 79 0.81 0.46 -6.68
CA VAL A 79 -0.58 0.04 -6.51
C VAL A 79 -1.50 0.82 -7.45
N TYR A 80 -1.38 2.15 -7.49
CA TYR A 80 -2.20 2.99 -8.37
C TYR A 80 -2.03 2.63 -9.84
N GLN A 81 -0.78 2.47 -10.30
CA GLN A 81 -0.49 2.06 -11.68
C GLN A 81 -1.08 0.69 -12.00
N LEU A 82 -0.98 -0.28 -11.09
CA LEU A 82 -1.55 -1.62 -11.27
C LEU A 82 -3.09 -1.59 -11.31
N ILE A 83 -3.75 -0.74 -10.51
CA ILE A 83 -5.20 -0.56 -10.58
C ILE A 83 -5.60 0.02 -11.94
N CYS A 84 -4.92 1.09 -12.39
CA CYS A 84 -5.19 1.73 -13.68
C CYS A 84 -4.96 0.78 -14.87
N GLN A 85 -4.05 -0.18 -14.74
CA GLN A 85 -3.80 -1.19 -15.75
C GLN A 85 -4.70 -2.43 -15.64
N ASN A 86 -5.61 -2.48 -14.64
CA ASN A 86 -6.41 -3.65 -14.31
C ASN A 86 -5.56 -4.92 -14.04
N ARG A 87 -4.44 -4.74 -13.33
CA ARG A 87 -3.43 -5.75 -13.01
C ARG A 87 -3.17 -5.90 -11.52
N LEU A 88 -3.90 -5.18 -10.66
CA LEU A 88 -3.78 -5.35 -9.22
C LEU A 88 -4.42 -6.69 -8.82
N ASN A 89 -3.58 -7.64 -8.41
CA ASN A 89 -4.02 -8.88 -7.78
C ASN A 89 -4.53 -8.61 -6.36
N ASP A 90 -5.42 -9.48 -5.86
CA ASP A 90 -5.93 -9.45 -4.48
C ASP A 90 -6.47 -8.09 -4.06
N ARG A 91 -7.16 -7.41 -4.99
CA ARG A 91 -7.81 -6.11 -4.73
C ARG A 91 -8.70 -6.12 -3.48
N VAL A 92 -9.40 -7.22 -3.23
CA VAL A 92 -10.23 -7.40 -2.03
C VAL A 92 -9.38 -7.32 -0.76
N GLU A 93 -8.15 -7.86 -0.75
CA GLU A 93 -7.26 -7.76 0.40
C GLU A 93 -6.76 -6.33 0.63
N TRP A 94 -6.53 -5.57 -0.45
CA TRP A 94 -6.25 -4.14 -0.37
C TRP A 94 -7.41 -3.33 0.20
N GLU A 95 -8.65 -3.67 -0.17
CA GLU A 95 -9.87 -3.06 0.38
C GLU A 95 -10.03 -3.41 1.88
N LEU A 96 -9.87 -4.68 2.25
CA LEU A 96 -9.99 -5.14 3.63
C LEU A 96 -8.91 -4.55 4.55
N SER A 97 -7.67 -4.45 4.07
CA SER A 97 -6.57 -3.86 4.86
C SER A 97 -6.76 -2.35 5.05
N LEU A 98 -7.35 -1.63 4.08
CA LEU A 98 -7.75 -0.24 4.24
C LEU A 98 -8.84 -0.10 5.31
N HIS A 99 -9.88 -0.93 5.25
CA HIS A 99 -10.94 -0.92 6.27
C HIS A 99 -10.40 -1.22 7.68
N ALA A 100 -9.50 -2.18 7.81
CA ALA A 100 -8.85 -2.48 9.08
C ALA A 100 -8.03 -1.29 9.60
N ALA A 101 -7.28 -0.60 8.74
CA ALA A 101 -6.52 0.59 9.12
C ALA A 101 -7.41 1.75 9.58
N LEU A 102 -8.55 1.97 8.90
CA LEU A 102 -9.54 2.97 9.31
C LEU A 102 -10.11 2.64 10.69
N GLN A 103 -10.50 1.37 10.91
CA GLN A 103 -11.02 0.91 12.20
C GLN A 103 -10.02 1.07 13.34
N ASP A 104 -8.75 0.69 13.13
CA ASP A 104 -7.68 0.80 14.13
C ASP A 104 -7.43 2.26 14.56
N GLN A 105 -7.66 3.24 13.67
CA GLN A 105 -7.48 4.67 13.94
C GLN A 105 -8.76 5.38 14.41
N GLY A 106 -9.90 4.67 14.44
CA GLY A 106 -11.22 5.25 14.74
C GLY A 106 -11.74 6.16 13.63
N ASP A 107 -11.19 6.05 12.42
CA ASP A 107 -11.63 6.79 11.26
C ASP A 107 -12.97 6.22 10.79
N THR A 108 -13.85 7.09 10.31
CA THR A 108 -15.19 6.73 9.85
C THR A 108 -15.41 7.23 8.43
N VAL A 109 -16.19 6.48 7.67
CA VAL A 109 -16.53 6.79 6.29
C VAL A 109 -18.03 6.92 6.18
N ASP A 110 -18.46 8.10 5.74
CA ASP A 110 -19.85 8.36 5.38
C ASP A 110 -19.99 8.35 3.85
N PHE A 111 -20.89 7.49 3.38
CA PHE A 111 -21.35 7.47 1.99
C PHE A 111 -22.71 8.16 1.94
N ALA A 112 -22.72 9.45 1.62
CA ALA A 112 -23.95 10.12 1.20
C ALA A 112 -24.14 9.90 -0.31
N GLU A 113 -25.39 9.91 -0.79
CA GLU A 113 -25.80 9.46 -2.14
C GLU A 113 -24.95 10.01 -3.32
N SER A 114 -24.24 11.12 -3.15
CA SER A 114 -23.31 11.69 -4.14
C SER A 114 -21.98 12.19 -3.56
N GLU A 115 -21.70 11.98 -2.27
CA GLU A 115 -20.50 12.50 -1.61
C GLU A 115 -19.89 11.47 -0.67
N PHE A 116 -18.57 11.30 -0.77
CA PHE A 116 -17.75 10.57 0.19
C PHE A 116 -17.14 11.54 1.19
N LYS A 117 -17.31 11.26 2.48
CA LYS A 117 -16.63 11.99 3.55
C LYS A 117 -15.94 11.01 4.48
N LEU A 118 -14.62 11.14 4.58
CA LEU A 118 -13.84 10.44 5.59
C LEU A 118 -13.65 11.38 6.77
N TYR A 119 -13.89 10.89 7.98
CA TYR A 119 -13.61 11.60 9.21
C TYR A 119 -12.52 10.85 9.95
N ASN A 120 -11.49 11.56 10.41
CA ASN A 120 -10.45 10.93 11.21
C ASN A 120 -10.97 10.57 12.62
N GLY A 121 -10.17 9.86 13.42
CA GLY A 121 -10.51 9.52 14.82
C GLY A 121 -10.87 10.71 15.73
N GLN A 122 -10.55 11.95 15.33
CA GLN A 122 -10.96 13.19 16.01
C GLN A 122 -12.27 13.80 15.46
N LYS A 123 -12.99 13.08 14.60
CA LYS A 123 -14.19 13.51 13.87
C LYS A 123 -13.96 14.72 12.97
N ARG A 124 -12.74 14.95 12.50
CA ARG A 124 -12.43 16.02 11.54
C ARG A 124 -12.52 15.48 10.11
N PRO A 125 -13.16 16.22 9.19
CA PRO A 125 -13.25 15.79 7.80
C PRO A 125 -11.87 15.76 7.15
N CYS A 126 -11.61 14.70 6.40
CA CYS A 126 -10.45 14.50 5.56
C CYS A 126 -10.90 14.56 4.10
N TYR A 127 -10.29 15.46 3.33
CA TYR A 127 -10.64 15.67 1.93
C TYR A 127 -9.60 15.01 1.04
N PHE A 128 -10.08 14.21 0.09
CA PHE A 128 -9.27 13.53 -0.90
C PHE A 128 -9.72 13.93 -2.32
N ASN A 129 -8.80 13.92 -3.30
CA ASN A 129 -8.99 14.44 -4.65
C ASN A 129 -8.13 13.61 -5.62
N PHE A 130 -8.71 13.22 -6.75
CA PHE A 130 -8.02 12.52 -7.83
C PHE A 130 -6.95 13.37 -8.53
N ASP A 131 -7.08 14.71 -8.52
CA ASP A 131 -6.09 15.64 -9.09
C ASP A 131 -4.86 15.82 -8.19
N SER A 132 -4.81 15.13 -7.04
CA SER A 132 -3.65 15.18 -6.16
C SER A 132 -2.42 14.59 -6.81
N HIS A 133 -1.26 15.19 -6.52
CA HIS A 133 0.03 14.62 -6.89
C HIS A 133 0.38 13.39 -6.03
N GLN A 134 -0.30 13.19 -4.89
CA GLN A 134 -0.06 12.05 -4.02
C GLN A 134 -0.67 10.77 -4.59
N TYR A 135 0.13 9.71 -4.71
CA TYR A 135 -0.36 8.44 -5.22
C TYR A 135 -1.23 7.70 -4.19
N ALA A 136 -0.93 7.82 -2.90
CA ALA A 136 -1.71 7.22 -1.82
C ALA A 136 -3.18 7.67 -1.83
N GLN A 137 -3.39 8.97 -2.05
CA GLN A 137 -4.72 9.57 -2.18
C GLN A 137 -5.47 9.03 -3.40
N ARG A 138 -4.79 8.94 -4.53
CA ARG A 138 -5.37 8.42 -5.78
C ARG A 138 -5.66 6.91 -5.70
N ALA A 139 -4.77 6.14 -5.07
CA ALA A 139 -4.94 4.71 -4.82
C ALA A 139 -6.11 4.46 -3.86
N LEU A 140 -6.19 5.19 -2.74
CA LEU A 140 -7.32 5.12 -1.80
C LEU A 140 -8.64 5.35 -2.52
N LEU A 141 -8.73 6.42 -3.31
CA LEU A 141 -9.95 6.75 -4.03
C LEU A 141 -10.32 5.67 -5.07
N LYS A 142 -9.35 5.12 -5.81
CA LYS A 142 -9.60 4.03 -6.76
C LYS A 142 -10.02 2.73 -6.08
N ILE A 143 -9.56 2.45 -4.86
CA ILE A 143 -9.94 1.29 -4.05
C ILE A 143 -11.37 1.48 -3.54
N MET A 144 -11.65 2.61 -2.89
CA MET A 144 -12.97 2.93 -2.31
C MET A 144 -14.06 3.12 -3.36
N PHE A 145 -13.70 3.61 -4.56
CA PHE A 145 -14.62 3.85 -5.67
C PHE A 145 -14.10 3.15 -6.93
N PRO A 146 -14.45 1.85 -7.13
CA PRO A 146 -14.02 1.06 -8.28
C PRO A 146 -14.51 1.55 -9.65
N LEU A 147 -15.13 2.72 -9.75
CA LEU A 147 -15.81 3.18 -10.97
C LEU A 147 -14.85 3.22 -12.16
N ASN A 148 -15.30 2.57 -13.24
CA ASN A 148 -14.64 2.48 -14.53
C ASN A 148 -14.46 3.90 -15.12
N PHE A 149 -13.23 4.40 -15.11
CA PHE A 149 -12.78 5.51 -15.94
C PHE A 149 -11.65 5.00 -16.79
#